data_AF-A0A2N1VUT0-F1
#
_entry.id   AF-A0A2N1VUT0-F1
#
_cell.length_a   1.000
_cell.length_b   1.000
_cell.length_c   1.000
_cell.angle_alpha   90.00
_cell.angle_beta   90.00
_cell.angle_gamma   90.00
#
_symmetry.space_group_name_H-M   'P 1'
#
loop_
_entity.id
_entity.type
_entity.pdbx_description
1 polymer ?
#
loop_
_entity_poly.entity_id
_entity_poly.type
_entity_poly.pdbx_seq_one_letter_code
_entity_poly.pdbx_strand_id
1 'polypeptide(L)'
;MRFKLLIKASVLMLVLSTFVFGQDLFIRKAVIDFPGSEPGGTGNIVSGLDLDKDGKVEFYAVNDNWGDTPDEMIPRIYKYENNGGTWELVWMTALNIPKQNTWPALTYGDLDKDGKGEIIWGIVNNTDDANPNPARIVVFETVGDGSDAMGIADGSGNYLPNAKWTILPSTSVKENMRPFMWEVKDIDDDGVDEIIFADRAGATSTFQIGVISVNNIPDNGDGSETWSLEF
;
A
#
# COMPACT_ATOMS: atom_id res chain seq x y z
N MET A 1 -17.47 59.38 -3.65
CA MET A 1 -17.79 58.52 -4.81
C MET A 1 -16.55 57.83 -5.42
N ARG A 2 -15.44 58.54 -5.65
CA ARG A 2 -14.22 57.99 -6.28
C ARG A 2 -13.50 56.87 -5.51
N PHE A 3 -13.47 56.93 -4.17
CA PHE A 3 -12.81 55.91 -3.33
C PHE A 3 -13.48 54.53 -3.39
N LYS A 4 -14.82 54.49 -3.40
CA LYS A 4 -15.59 53.24 -3.53
C LYS A 4 -15.42 52.58 -4.91
N LEU A 5 -15.17 53.37 -5.95
CA LEU A 5 -14.89 52.87 -7.29
C LEU A 5 -13.49 52.23 -7.37
N LEU A 6 -12.50 52.86 -6.71
CA LEU A 6 -11.14 52.32 -6.63
C LEU A 6 -11.12 50.94 -5.95
N ILE A 7 -11.79 50.80 -4.81
CA ILE A 7 -11.86 49.52 -4.07
C ILE A 7 -12.50 48.42 -4.94
N LYS A 8 -13.60 48.73 -5.64
CA LYS A 8 -14.26 47.77 -6.54
C LYS A 8 -13.35 47.35 -7.70
N ALA A 9 -12.60 48.28 -8.28
CA ALA A 9 -11.65 47.99 -9.34
C ALA A 9 -10.46 47.14 -8.84
N SER A 10 -9.95 47.41 -7.64
CA SER A 10 -8.88 46.64 -7.01
C SER A 10 -9.32 45.21 -6.69
N VAL A 11 -10.52 45.02 -6.14
CA VAL A 11 -11.08 43.68 -5.87
C VAL A 11 -11.31 42.93 -7.18
N LEU A 12 -11.83 43.59 -8.22
CA LEU A 12 -12.02 42.98 -9.53
C LEU A 12 -10.68 42.56 -10.16
N MET A 13 -9.63 43.38 -10.06
CA MET A 13 -8.29 43.00 -10.54
C MET A 13 -7.71 41.83 -9.75
N LEU A 14 -7.88 41.79 -8.44
CA LEU A 14 -7.41 40.69 -7.59
C LEU A 14 -8.14 39.37 -7.94
N VAL A 15 -9.44 39.43 -8.22
CA VAL A 15 -10.23 38.27 -8.65
C VAL A 15 -9.84 37.84 -10.07
N LEU A 16 -9.60 38.79 -10.99
CA LEU A 16 -9.15 38.46 -12.34
C LEU A 16 -7.73 37.87 -12.35
N SER A 17 -6.85 38.28 -11.44
CA SER A 17 -5.50 37.71 -11.36
C SER A 17 -5.50 36.25 -10.91
N THR A 18 -6.39 35.85 -9.98
CA THR A 18 -6.46 34.44 -9.56
C THR A 18 -6.94 33.50 -10.68
N PHE A 19 -7.77 33.99 -11.62
CA PHE A 19 -8.17 33.20 -12.79
C PHE A 19 -7.07 33.04 -13.85
N VAL A 20 -6.13 34.00 -13.95
CA VAL A 20 -5.02 33.95 -14.91
C VAL A 20 -3.87 33.07 -14.42
N PHE A 21 -3.60 33.06 -13.11
CA PHE A 21 -2.51 32.27 -12.51
C PHE A 21 -2.93 30.88 -12.01
N GLY A 22 -4.23 30.56 -11.98
CA GLY A 22 -4.76 29.28 -11.52
C GLY A 22 -4.97 28.22 -12.60
N GLN A 23 -4.53 28.45 -13.84
CA GLN A 23 -4.65 27.48 -14.94
C GLN A 23 -3.38 26.64 -15.09
N ASP A 24 -3.00 25.91 -14.04
CA ASP A 24 -2.03 24.84 -14.22
C ASP A 24 -2.68 23.72 -15.03
N LEU A 25 -2.14 23.50 -16.24
CA LEU A 25 -2.51 22.34 -17.04
C LEU A 25 -1.87 21.11 -16.39
N PHE A 26 -2.69 20.15 -15.98
CA PHE A 26 -2.23 18.81 -15.60
C PHE A 26 -1.74 18.07 -16.87
N ILE A 27 -0.53 18.39 -17.29
CA ILE A 27 0.13 17.75 -18.43
C ILE A 27 0.81 16.48 -17.92
N ARG A 28 0.36 15.31 -18.40
CA ARG A 28 1.03 14.04 -18.15
C ARG A 28 2.49 14.13 -18.62
N LYS A 29 3.44 14.00 -17.69
CA LYS A 29 4.87 14.09 -17.96
C LYS A 29 5.49 12.76 -18.40
N ALA A 30 5.02 11.66 -17.85
CA ALA A 30 5.51 10.31 -18.13
C ALA A 30 4.38 9.28 -18.05
N VAL A 31 4.63 8.12 -18.63
CA VAL A 31 3.90 6.86 -18.38
C VAL A 31 4.95 5.89 -17.88
N ILE A 32 4.66 5.22 -16.77
CA ILE A 32 5.50 4.16 -16.21
C ILE A 32 4.73 2.86 -16.49
N ASP A 33 5.30 2.02 -17.34
CA ASP A 33 4.67 0.77 -17.74
C ASP A 33 5.04 -0.35 -16.77
N PHE A 34 4.10 -1.25 -16.50
CA PHE A 34 4.38 -2.48 -15.78
C PHE A 34 5.25 -3.42 -16.63
N PRO A 35 6.07 -4.27 -16.02
CA PRO A 35 6.89 -5.25 -16.75
C PRO A 35 6.03 -6.35 -17.43
N GLY A 36 4.76 -6.47 -17.07
CA GLY A 36 3.83 -7.47 -17.59
C GLY A 36 2.41 -6.91 -17.81
N SER A 37 1.51 -7.80 -18.21
CA SER A 37 0.09 -7.49 -18.44
C SER A 37 -0.62 -7.20 -17.11
N GLU A 38 -1.06 -5.95 -16.91
CA GLU A 38 -1.91 -5.53 -15.79
C GLU A 38 -3.17 -4.85 -16.34
N PRO A 39 -4.15 -5.60 -16.87
CA PRO A 39 -5.31 -5.01 -17.52
C PRO A 39 -6.21 -4.19 -16.58
N GLY A 40 -6.19 -4.50 -15.27
CA GLY A 40 -6.86 -3.73 -14.22
C GLY A 40 -6.03 -2.55 -13.72
N GLY A 41 -4.77 -2.46 -14.13
CA GLY A 41 -3.85 -1.42 -13.73
C GLY A 41 -3.46 -1.49 -12.26
N THR A 42 -3.32 -0.33 -11.65
CA THR A 42 -2.85 -0.17 -10.27
C THR A 42 -4.01 -0.09 -9.29
N GLY A 43 -4.02 -0.98 -8.30
CA GLY A 43 -5.02 -1.00 -7.23
C GLY A 43 -4.73 0.02 -6.14
N ASN A 44 -3.46 0.25 -5.82
CA ASN A 44 -3.02 1.24 -4.84
C ASN A 44 -1.56 1.65 -5.04
N ILE A 45 -1.19 2.85 -4.57
CA ILE A 45 0.17 3.41 -4.65
C ILE A 45 0.52 4.11 -3.33
N VAL A 46 1.74 3.89 -2.85
CA VAL A 46 2.41 4.77 -1.88
C VAL A 46 3.67 5.35 -2.51
N SER A 47 3.98 6.62 -2.27
CA SER A 47 5.04 7.33 -3.02
C SER A 47 5.75 8.36 -2.17
N GLY A 48 6.96 8.74 -2.59
CA GLY A 48 7.75 9.75 -1.88
C GLY A 48 8.54 9.18 -0.72
N LEU A 49 8.89 7.89 -0.82
CA LEU A 49 9.56 7.14 0.24
C LEU A 49 11.06 7.00 -0.05
N ASP A 50 11.79 6.48 0.92
CA ASP A 50 13.22 6.08 0.88
C ASP A 50 13.39 5.03 2.00
N LEU A 51 12.73 3.87 1.84
CA LEU A 51 12.64 2.85 2.90
C LEU A 51 13.96 2.10 3.12
N ASP A 52 14.79 1.98 2.10
CA ASP A 52 16.12 1.35 2.17
C ASP A 52 17.23 2.34 2.54
N LYS A 53 16.94 3.65 2.57
CA LYS A 53 17.83 4.73 3.02
C LYS A 53 19.03 4.90 2.08
N ASP A 54 18.84 4.66 0.80
CA ASP A 54 19.87 4.85 -0.23
C ASP A 54 19.93 6.32 -0.72
N GLY A 55 18.96 7.14 -0.31
CA GLY A 55 18.87 8.58 -0.61
C GLY A 55 18.12 8.91 -1.89
N LYS A 56 17.51 7.92 -2.56
CA LYS A 56 16.66 8.12 -3.72
C LYS A 56 15.20 7.95 -3.34
N VAL A 57 14.35 8.64 -4.11
CA VAL A 57 12.92 8.60 -3.88
C VAL A 57 12.32 7.41 -4.62
N GLU A 58 11.50 6.65 -3.93
CA GLU A 58 10.80 5.49 -4.45
C GLU A 58 9.26 5.60 -4.33
N PHE A 59 8.57 4.74 -5.06
CA PHE A 59 7.15 4.46 -4.88
C PHE A 59 6.86 2.98 -5.08
N TYR A 60 5.76 2.53 -4.46
CA TYR A 60 5.28 1.16 -4.54
C TYR A 60 3.90 1.14 -5.17
N ALA A 61 3.67 0.20 -6.07
CA ALA A 61 2.39 0.00 -6.74
C ALA A 61 1.98 -1.46 -6.65
N VAL A 62 0.71 -1.71 -6.31
CA VAL A 62 0.12 -3.06 -6.32
C VAL A 62 -0.88 -3.19 -7.46
N ASN A 63 -0.97 -4.36 -8.09
CA ASN A 63 -1.94 -4.58 -9.15
C ASN A 63 -3.39 -4.70 -8.63
N ASP A 64 -4.35 -4.49 -9.52
CA ASP A 64 -5.78 -4.62 -9.25
C ASP A 64 -6.38 -5.79 -10.04
N ASN A 65 -7.40 -6.45 -9.47
CA ASN A 65 -8.24 -7.38 -10.22
C ASN A 65 -9.55 -6.71 -10.63
N TRP A 66 -9.55 -6.03 -11.78
CA TRP A 66 -10.74 -5.34 -12.29
C TRP A 66 -11.58 -6.23 -13.22
N GLY A 67 -10.92 -7.07 -14.03
CA GLY A 67 -11.55 -7.85 -15.09
C GLY A 67 -11.76 -9.33 -14.80
N ASP A 68 -11.37 -9.84 -13.63
CA ASP A 68 -11.31 -11.27 -13.29
C ASP A 68 -10.52 -12.09 -14.32
N THR A 69 -9.54 -11.47 -15.00
CA THR A 69 -8.72 -12.14 -16.01
C THR A 69 -7.56 -12.90 -15.36
N PRO A 70 -7.07 -14.02 -15.95
CA PRO A 70 -5.97 -14.78 -15.37
C PRO A 70 -4.73 -13.95 -15.05
N ASP A 71 -4.48 -12.90 -15.82
CA ASP A 71 -3.34 -12.01 -15.61
C ASP A 71 -3.48 -11.24 -14.31
N GLU A 72 -4.68 -10.90 -13.83
CA GLU A 72 -4.88 -10.04 -12.65
C GLU A 72 -5.16 -10.81 -11.35
N MET A 73 -5.35 -12.13 -11.39
CA MET A 73 -5.83 -12.89 -10.23
C MET A 73 -4.77 -13.16 -9.15
N ILE A 74 -3.51 -12.82 -9.44
CA ILE A 74 -2.36 -13.02 -8.56
C ILE A 74 -1.85 -11.66 -8.07
N PRO A 75 -1.82 -11.41 -6.75
CA PRO A 75 -1.27 -10.18 -6.19
C PRO A 75 0.19 -10.01 -6.59
N ARG A 76 0.50 -8.84 -7.15
CA ARG A 76 1.85 -8.37 -7.45
C ARG A 76 2.07 -6.97 -6.89
N ILE A 77 3.28 -6.74 -6.41
CA ILE A 77 3.77 -5.43 -5.97
C ILE A 77 5.06 -5.09 -6.71
N TYR A 78 5.24 -3.81 -6.99
CA TYR A 78 6.34 -3.24 -7.75
C TYR A 78 6.95 -2.07 -6.98
N LYS A 79 8.26 -2.07 -6.78
CA LYS A 79 9.04 -0.92 -6.29
C LYS A 79 9.70 -0.24 -7.47
N TYR A 80 9.41 1.05 -7.63
CA TYR A 80 10.07 1.90 -8.61
C TYR A 80 10.88 2.98 -7.91
N GLU A 81 12.07 3.23 -8.42
CA GLU A 81 13.01 4.20 -7.87
C GLU A 81 13.32 5.30 -8.89
N ASN A 82 13.46 6.54 -8.41
CA ASN A 82 13.82 7.68 -9.25
C ASN A 82 15.34 7.79 -9.40
N ASN A 83 15.83 7.38 -10.56
CA ASN A 83 17.23 7.49 -10.93
C ASN A 83 17.47 8.70 -11.84
N GLY A 84 17.57 9.90 -11.26
CA GLY A 84 17.92 11.11 -12.01
C GLY A 84 16.85 11.59 -13.01
N GLY A 85 15.57 11.34 -12.70
CA GLY A 85 14.41 11.77 -13.50
C GLY A 85 13.72 10.64 -14.27
N THR A 86 14.25 9.43 -14.25
CA THR A 86 13.62 8.22 -14.78
C THR A 86 13.21 7.29 -13.64
N TRP A 87 12.04 6.68 -13.78
CA TRP A 87 11.54 5.68 -12.83
C TRP A 87 11.94 4.28 -13.30
N GLU A 88 12.75 3.60 -12.50
CA GLU A 88 13.27 2.26 -12.79
C GLU A 88 12.60 1.24 -11.89
N LEU A 89 12.17 0.10 -12.44
CA LEU A 89 11.69 -1.03 -11.64
C LEU A 89 12.90 -1.73 -11.02
N VAL A 90 13.04 -1.64 -9.70
CA VAL A 90 14.23 -2.14 -8.97
C VAL A 90 13.92 -3.37 -8.13
N TRP A 91 12.66 -3.57 -7.74
CA TRP A 91 12.20 -4.76 -7.04
C TRP A 91 10.74 -5.07 -7.39
N MET A 92 10.40 -6.35 -7.40
CA MET A 92 9.02 -6.80 -7.53
C MET A 92 8.84 -8.19 -6.91
N THR A 93 7.60 -8.52 -6.57
CA THR A 93 7.23 -9.89 -6.19
C THR A 93 5.80 -10.21 -6.57
N ALA A 94 5.55 -11.50 -6.77
CA ALA A 94 4.23 -12.09 -6.91
C ALA A 94 3.95 -13.05 -5.75
N LEU A 95 2.80 -12.88 -5.11
CA LEU A 95 2.40 -13.74 -4.01
C LEU A 95 1.71 -15.00 -4.52
N ASN A 96 1.98 -16.15 -3.90
CA ASN A 96 1.21 -17.37 -4.13
C ASN A 96 -0.13 -17.35 -3.37
N ILE A 97 -0.93 -16.31 -3.63
CA ILE A 97 -2.26 -16.12 -3.07
C ILE A 97 -3.22 -16.01 -4.26
N PRO A 98 -4.06 -17.03 -4.51
CA PRO A 98 -4.93 -17.00 -5.67
C PRO A 98 -6.15 -16.10 -5.42
N LYS A 99 -6.78 -15.70 -6.53
CA LYS A 99 -8.06 -15.00 -6.54
C LYS A 99 -8.04 -13.72 -5.73
N GLN A 100 -7.07 -12.85 -5.99
CA GLN A 100 -7.16 -11.49 -5.47
C GLN A 100 -8.40 -10.77 -6.01
N ASN A 101 -8.78 -9.68 -5.38
CA ASN A 101 -9.94 -8.87 -5.72
C ASN A 101 -9.55 -7.38 -5.68
N THR A 102 -10.44 -6.53 -6.17
CA THR A 102 -10.26 -5.08 -6.28
C THR A 102 -9.93 -4.38 -4.96
N TRP A 103 -9.18 -3.28 -5.10
CA TRP A 103 -8.88 -2.26 -4.09
C TRP A 103 -8.12 -2.80 -2.87
N PRO A 104 -6.92 -3.35 -3.08
CA PRO A 104 -6.01 -3.66 -1.98
C PRO A 104 -5.63 -2.40 -1.19
N ALA A 105 -5.35 -2.57 0.10
CA ALA A 105 -4.79 -1.51 0.93
C ALA A 105 -3.26 -1.53 0.83
N LEU A 106 -2.61 -0.38 0.81
CA LEU A 106 -1.15 -0.31 0.82
C LEU A 106 -0.73 0.86 1.71
N THR A 107 0.16 0.60 2.65
CA THR A 107 0.77 1.58 3.55
C THR A 107 2.22 1.17 3.84
N TYR A 108 2.93 1.97 4.62
CA TYR A 108 4.32 1.75 4.99
C TYR A 108 4.54 2.15 6.45
N GLY A 109 5.63 1.69 7.04
CA GLY A 109 5.95 1.95 8.45
C GLY A 109 7.25 1.28 8.90
N ASP A 110 7.34 1.11 10.22
CA ASP A 110 8.37 0.39 10.98
C ASP A 110 7.63 -0.17 12.21
N LEU A 111 6.83 -1.22 11.99
CA LEU A 111 5.85 -1.76 12.94
C LEU A 111 6.53 -2.31 14.20
N ASP A 112 7.73 -2.87 14.07
CA ASP A 112 8.48 -3.42 15.20
C ASP A 112 9.58 -2.50 15.74
N LYS A 113 9.76 -1.32 15.13
CA LYS A 113 10.67 -0.26 15.57
C LYS A 113 12.13 -0.69 15.56
N ASP A 114 12.52 -1.60 14.66
CA ASP A 114 13.90 -2.02 14.47
C ASP A 114 14.71 -1.02 13.60
N GLY A 115 14.01 -0.07 12.97
CA GLY A 115 14.59 0.98 12.16
C GLY A 115 14.72 0.63 10.68
N LYS A 116 14.22 -0.52 10.23
CA LYS A 116 14.09 -0.85 8.80
C LYS A 116 12.75 -0.37 8.28
N GLY A 117 12.70 -0.14 6.97
CA GLY A 117 11.49 0.34 6.32
C GLY A 117 10.63 -0.83 5.90
N GLU A 118 9.33 -0.74 6.15
CA GLU A 118 8.36 -1.77 5.80
C GLU A 118 7.33 -1.27 4.79
N ILE A 119 6.99 -2.13 3.84
CA ILE A 119 5.78 -1.99 3.02
C ILE A 119 4.74 -3.01 3.51
N ILE A 120 3.56 -2.48 3.84
CA ILE A 120 2.50 -3.20 4.54
C ILE A 120 1.30 -3.27 3.60
N TRP A 121 0.93 -4.49 3.21
CA TRP A 121 -0.02 -4.71 2.12
C TRP A 121 -1.24 -5.53 2.56
N GLY A 122 -2.41 -4.91 2.39
CA GLY A 122 -3.72 -5.51 2.57
C GLY A 122 -4.24 -6.16 1.30
N ILE A 123 -4.31 -7.48 1.29
CA ILE A 123 -4.76 -8.27 0.16
C ILE A 123 -6.25 -8.57 0.31
N VAL A 124 -7.02 -8.15 -0.69
CA VAL A 124 -8.43 -8.53 -0.81
C VAL A 124 -8.51 -9.77 -1.69
N ASN A 125 -9.31 -10.77 -1.29
CA ASN A 125 -9.45 -12.03 -2.02
C ASN A 125 -10.90 -12.43 -2.17
N ASN A 126 -11.21 -13.02 -3.32
CA ASN A 126 -12.42 -13.80 -3.56
C ASN A 126 -12.15 -15.25 -3.12
N THR A 127 -12.65 -15.63 -1.94
CA THR A 127 -12.33 -16.90 -1.27
C THR A 127 -13.20 -18.06 -1.75
N ASP A 128 -12.62 -19.25 -1.80
CA ASP A 128 -13.28 -20.51 -2.16
C ASP A 128 -12.70 -21.71 -1.36
N ASP A 129 -12.95 -22.94 -1.82
CA ASP A 129 -12.42 -24.15 -1.17
C ASP A 129 -10.89 -24.31 -1.28
N ALA A 130 -10.26 -23.71 -2.28
CA ALA A 130 -8.81 -23.74 -2.49
C ALA A 130 -8.08 -22.62 -1.73
N ASN A 131 -8.75 -21.50 -1.43
CA ASN A 131 -8.23 -20.42 -0.59
C ASN A 131 -9.24 -19.96 0.48
N PRO A 132 -9.62 -20.83 1.44
CA PRO A 132 -10.70 -20.52 2.38
C PRO A 132 -10.36 -19.39 3.36
N ASN A 133 -9.08 -19.23 3.72
CA ASN A 133 -8.61 -18.18 4.62
C ASN A 133 -7.16 -17.78 4.29
N PRO A 134 -6.92 -17.06 3.18
CA PRO A 134 -5.57 -16.67 2.78
C PRO A 134 -5.01 -15.58 3.71
N ALA A 135 -3.71 -15.34 3.64
CA ALA A 135 -3.13 -14.15 4.25
C ALA A 135 -3.78 -12.88 3.67
N ARG A 136 -4.10 -11.94 4.56
CA ARG A 136 -4.78 -10.67 4.29
C ARG A 136 -3.87 -9.49 4.59
N ILE A 137 -2.89 -9.69 5.46
CA ILE A 137 -1.74 -8.81 5.67
C ILE A 137 -0.50 -9.57 5.21
N VAL A 138 0.34 -8.88 4.45
CA VAL A 138 1.73 -9.26 4.25
C VAL A 138 2.61 -8.03 4.47
N VAL A 139 3.78 -8.25 5.04
CA VAL A 139 4.79 -7.22 5.28
C VAL A 139 6.07 -7.63 4.57
N PHE A 140 6.63 -6.71 3.78
CA PHE A 140 7.99 -6.83 3.27
C PHE A 140 8.82 -5.73 3.90
N GLU A 141 9.98 -6.09 4.39
CA GLU A 141 10.91 -5.20 5.08
C GLU A 141 12.19 -5.06 4.26
N THR A 142 12.80 -3.87 4.28
CA THR A 142 14.10 -3.65 3.65
C THR A 142 15.20 -4.41 4.39
N VAL A 143 16.25 -4.83 3.69
CA VAL A 143 17.41 -5.51 4.33
C VAL A 143 18.14 -4.59 5.33
N GLY A 144 17.96 -3.27 5.22
CA GLY A 144 18.63 -2.28 6.06
C GLY A 144 20.08 -1.98 5.65
N ASP A 145 20.51 -2.43 4.47
CA ASP A 145 21.87 -2.24 3.94
C ASP A 145 21.96 -1.24 2.78
N GLY A 146 20.86 -0.56 2.44
CA GLY A 146 20.76 0.36 1.30
C GLY A 146 20.52 -0.31 -0.04
N SER A 147 20.25 -1.62 -0.07
CA SER A 147 19.86 -2.32 -1.30
C SER A 147 18.35 -2.27 -1.53
N ASP A 148 17.95 -2.39 -2.81
CA ASP A 148 16.55 -2.44 -3.23
C ASP A 148 15.77 -3.67 -2.74
N ALA A 149 16.46 -4.63 -2.11
CA ALA A 149 15.86 -5.90 -1.71
C ALA A 149 14.89 -5.70 -0.54
N MET A 150 13.69 -6.24 -0.70
CA MET A 150 12.71 -6.36 0.37
C MET A 150 12.21 -7.79 0.53
N GLY A 151 12.01 -8.22 1.77
CA GLY A 151 11.62 -9.60 2.08
C GLY A 151 12.70 -10.65 1.86
N ILE A 152 12.27 -11.91 1.86
CA ILE A 152 13.16 -13.07 1.75
C ILE A 152 13.20 -13.57 0.32
N ALA A 153 14.36 -13.52 -0.33
CA ALA A 153 14.54 -14.09 -1.65
C ALA A 153 14.24 -15.61 -1.64
N ASP A 154 13.39 -16.06 -2.57
CA ASP A 154 12.99 -17.48 -2.65
C ASP A 154 13.93 -18.33 -3.54
N GLY A 155 14.97 -17.71 -4.09
CA GLY A 155 15.95 -18.33 -4.98
C GLY A 155 15.51 -18.43 -6.45
N SER A 156 14.30 -17.98 -6.79
CA SER A 156 13.76 -17.97 -8.16
C SER A 156 13.68 -16.59 -8.80
N GLY A 157 14.19 -15.56 -8.10
CA GLY A 157 14.06 -14.16 -8.49
C GLY A 157 12.75 -13.52 -7.98
N ASN A 158 12.08 -14.16 -7.03
CA ASN A 158 10.88 -13.67 -6.36
C ASN A 158 11.14 -13.56 -4.85
N TYR A 159 10.25 -12.89 -4.12
CA TYR A 159 10.44 -12.60 -2.69
C TYR A 159 9.22 -13.02 -1.85
N LEU A 160 9.48 -13.67 -0.72
CA LEU A 160 8.50 -13.98 0.31
C LEU A 160 8.40 -12.81 1.32
N PRO A 161 7.22 -12.56 1.89
CA PRO A 161 7.08 -11.55 2.94
C PRO A 161 7.77 -11.99 4.23
N ASN A 162 8.27 -11.03 5.00
CA ASN A 162 8.82 -11.23 6.35
C ASN A 162 7.73 -11.71 7.32
N ALA A 163 6.55 -11.10 7.23
CA ALA A 163 5.44 -11.44 8.10
C ALA A 163 4.14 -11.53 7.31
N LYS A 164 3.21 -12.38 7.77
CA LYS A 164 1.88 -12.48 7.15
C LYS A 164 0.82 -12.95 8.13
N TRP A 165 -0.40 -12.46 7.93
CA TRP A 165 -1.51 -12.84 8.79
C TRP A 165 -2.86 -12.86 8.07
N THR A 166 -3.76 -13.73 8.52
CA THR A 166 -5.11 -13.85 7.98
C THR A 166 -6.06 -12.79 8.55
N ILE A 167 -5.72 -12.14 9.67
CA ILE A 167 -6.57 -11.28 10.53
C ILE A 167 -7.72 -12.04 11.20
N LEU A 168 -8.26 -13.04 10.52
CA LEU A 168 -9.38 -13.84 10.97
C LEU A 168 -8.95 -15.03 11.84
N PRO A 169 -9.78 -15.45 12.80
CA PRO A 169 -9.57 -16.70 13.54
C PRO A 169 -9.40 -17.90 12.60
N SER A 170 -8.69 -18.92 13.06
CA SER A 170 -8.46 -20.15 12.28
C SER A 170 -9.76 -20.92 11.93
N THR A 171 -10.87 -20.61 12.62
CA THR A 171 -12.20 -21.17 12.36
C THR A 171 -12.97 -20.44 11.27
N SER A 172 -12.54 -19.23 10.85
CA SER A 172 -13.19 -18.51 9.76
C SER A 172 -12.89 -19.17 8.42
N VAL A 173 -13.95 -19.39 7.63
CA VAL A 173 -13.88 -20.07 6.34
C VAL A 173 -14.65 -19.26 5.31
N LYS A 174 -13.98 -18.89 4.22
CA LYS A 174 -14.51 -18.14 3.07
C LYS A 174 -15.18 -16.82 3.46
N GLU A 175 -14.61 -16.15 4.46
CA GLU A 175 -15.15 -14.88 4.91
C GLU A 175 -14.87 -13.78 3.89
N ASN A 176 -15.89 -12.96 3.63
CA ASN A 176 -15.83 -11.85 2.69
C ASN A 176 -15.31 -10.59 3.38
N MET A 177 -14.05 -10.61 3.83
CA MET A 177 -13.37 -9.43 4.37
C MET A 177 -12.69 -8.67 3.24
N ARG A 178 -12.84 -7.34 3.22
CA ARG A 178 -12.27 -6.43 2.20
C ARG A 178 -11.66 -5.19 2.85
N PRO A 179 -10.53 -5.35 3.59
CA PRO A 179 -9.84 -4.22 4.18
C PRO A 179 -9.42 -3.22 3.10
N PHE A 180 -9.65 -1.94 3.35
CA PHE A 180 -9.26 -0.85 2.47
C PHE A 180 -8.85 0.35 3.33
N MET A 181 -7.99 1.22 2.78
CA MET A 181 -7.46 2.42 3.47
C MET A 181 -6.83 2.09 4.82
N TRP A 182 -5.56 1.72 4.80
CA TRP A 182 -4.80 1.46 6.01
C TRP A 182 -4.04 2.69 6.45
N GLU A 183 -3.96 2.90 7.76
CA GLU A 183 -3.12 3.91 8.41
C GLU A 183 -2.27 3.20 9.46
N VAL A 184 -0.99 3.56 9.56
CA VAL A 184 -0.08 3.05 10.59
C VAL A 184 0.14 4.16 11.60
N LYS A 185 -0.21 3.89 12.87
CA LYS A 185 -0.11 4.87 13.94
C LYS A 185 -0.27 4.21 15.30
N ASP A 186 0.56 4.64 16.25
CA ASP A 186 0.32 4.51 17.69
C ASP A 186 -0.95 5.27 18.08
N ILE A 187 -2.09 4.57 18.15
CA ILE A 187 -3.40 5.20 18.32
C ILE A 187 -3.79 5.41 19.77
N ASP A 188 -3.20 4.64 20.69
CA ASP A 188 -3.48 4.68 22.12
C ASP A 188 -2.31 5.13 23.00
N ASP A 189 -1.22 5.61 22.37
CA ASP A 189 -0.01 6.17 22.98
C ASP A 189 0.74 5.16 23.88
N ASP A 190 0.70 3.86 23.54
CA ASP A 190 1.38 2.81 24.31
C ASP A 190 2.82 2.51 23.83
N GLY A 191 3.22 3.14 22.72
CA GLY A 191 4.53 2.98 22.13
C GLY A 191 4.64 1.83 21.12
N VAL A 192 3.55 1.18 20.72
CA VAL A 192 3.42 0.29 19.56
C VAL A 192 2.80 1.07 18.40
N ASP A 193 3.12 0.72 17.16
CA ASP A 193 2.43 1.32 16.00
C ASP A 193 1.41 0.29 15.47
N GLU A 194 0.14 0.69 15.34
CA GLU A 194 -0.92 -0.20 14.89
C GLU A 194 -1.32 0.06 13.43
N ILE A 195 -1.70 -1.00 12.73
CA ILE A 195 -2.42 -0.93 11.46
C ILE A 195 -3.91 -0.74 11.76
N ILE A 196 -4.45 0.41 11.38
CA ILE A 196 -5.87 0.73 11.47
C ILE A 196 -6.49 0.54 10.09
N PHE A 197 -7.58 -0.21 10.00
CA PHE A 197 -8.26 -0.45 8.72
C PHE A 197 -9.77 -0.29 8.83
N ALA A 198 -10.40 0.08 7.72
CA ALA A 198 -11.83 -0.09 7.51
C ALA A 198 -12.08 -1.31 6.61
N ASP A 199 -13.18 -2.03 6.83
CA ASP A 199 -13.62 -3.09 5.93
C ASP A 199 -14.81 -2.64 5.08
N ARG A 200 -14.60 -2.62 3.76
CA ARG A 200 -15.63 -2.27 2.80
C ARG A 200 -16.80 -3.25 2.80
N ALA A 201 -16.59 -4.48 3.25
CA ALA A 201 -17.61 -5.49 3.42
C ALA A 201 -18.23 -5.52 4.83
N GLY A 202 -17.96 -4.52 5.69
CA GLY A 202 -18.30 -4.52 7.12
C GLY A 202 -19.78 -4.68 7.51
N ALA A 203 -20.71 -4.67 6.55
CA ALA A 203 -22.09 -5.11 6.80
C ALA A 203 -22.25 -6.65 6.82
N THR A 204 -21.25 -7.38 6.34
CA THR A 204 -21.30 -8.84 6.07
C THR A 204 -20.05 -9.59 6.53
N SER A 205 -18.98 -8.89 6.91
CA SER A 205 -17.76 -9.45 7.49
C SER A 205 -17.73 -9.25 9.02
N THR A 206 -16.74 -9.86 9.68
CA THR A 206 -16.55 -9.76 11.13
C THR A 206 -16.24 -8.33 11.60
N PHE A 207 -15.60 -7.51 10.76
CA PHE A 207 -15.11 -6.19 11.14
C PHE A 207 -15.76 -5.09 10.31
N GLN A 208 -16.05 -3.94 10.93
CA GLN A 208 -16.29 -2.69 10.20
C GLN A 208 -15.02 -1.84 10.16
N ILE A 209 -14.33 -1.84 11.29
CA ILE A 209 -13.01 -1.25 11.54
C ILE A 209 -12.26 -2.29 12.36
N GLY A 210 -10.93 -2.34 12.23
CA GLY A 210 -10.08 -3.08 13.16
C GLY A 210 -8.76 -2.37 13.38
N VAL A 211 -8.14 -2.67 14.51
CA VAL A 211 -6.80 -2.20 14.89
C VAL A 211 -5.94 -3.44 15.11
N ILE A 212 -4.77 -3.46 14.48
CA ILE A 212 -3.90 -4.63 14.44
C ILE A 212 -2.50 -4.22 14.86
N SER A 213 -1.93 -4.95 15.80
CA SER A 213 -0.52 -4.84 16.17
C SER A 213 0.23 -6.13 15.85
N VAL A 214 1.54 -6.01 15.76
CA VAL A 214 2.48 -7.12 15.62
C VAL A 214 3.70 -6.85 16.48
N ASN A 215 4.24 -7.89 17.12
CA ASN A 215 5.35 -7.72 18.06
C ASN A 215 6.76 -7.67 17.41
N ASN A 216 6.89 -8.14 16.17
CA ASN A 216 8.16 -8.27 15.44
C ASN A 216 7.90 -8.55 13.96
N ILE A 217 8.82 -8.12 13.09
CA ILE A 217 8.90 -8.51 11.68
C ILE A 217 10.20 -9.32 11.49
N PRO A 218 10.14 -10.65 11.33
CA PRO A 218 11.36 -11.46 11.30
C PRO A 218 12.11 -11.33 9.96
N ASP A 219 13.39 -10.96 10.03
CA ASP A 219 14.33 -10.90 8.91
C ASP A 219 14.33 -12.16 8.01
N ASN A 220 14.17 -13.32 8.63
CA ASN A 220 14.21 -14.62 7.97
C ASN A 220 12.83 -15.17 7.58
N GLY A 221 11.74 -14.45 7.91
CA GLY A 221 10.36 -14.88 7.64
C GLY A 221 9.95 -16.18 8.31
N ASP A 222 10.44 -16.43 9.52
CA ASP A 222 10.26 -17.72 10.22
C ASP A 222 8.92 -17.90 10.93
N GLY A 223 8.04 -16.89 10.92
CA GLY A 223 6.73 -16.97 11.57
C GLY A 223 6.80 -16.73 13.09
N SER A 224 7.89 -16.15 13.61
CA SER A 224 8.04 -15.80 15.03
C SER A 224 7.23 -14.58 15.46
N GLU A 225 6.64 -13.86 14.49
CA GLU A 225 5.73 -12.76 14.78
C GLU A 225 4.43 -13.25 15.44
N THR A 226 3.89 -12.40 16.30
CA THR A 226 2.62 -12.57 16.98
C THR A 226 1.77 -11.36 16.68
N TRP A 227 0.66 -11.62 15.99
CA TRP A 227 -0.33 -10.61 15.63
C TRP A 227 -1.43 -10.56 16.68
N SER A 228 -1.90 -9.34 16.98
CA SER A 228 -3.04 -9.11 17.85
C SER A 228 -4.10 -8.28 17.13
N LEU A 229 -5.37 -8.60 17.39
CA LEU A 229 -6.47 -7.70 17.10
C LEU A 229 -6.80 -6.95 18.39
N GLU A 230 -6.75 -5.65 18.32
CA GLU A 230 -7.03 -4.75 19.42
C GLU A 230 -8.39 -4.11 19.14
N PHE A 231 -9.37 -4.43 19.99
CA PHE A 231 -10.74 -3.86 19.99
C PHE A 231 -11.76 -4.40 18.98
#